data_AF-A0A536FXR8-F1
#
_entry.id   AF-A0A536FXR8-F1
#
_cell.length_a   1.000
_cell.length_b   1.000
_cell.length_c   1.000
_cell.angle_alpha   90.00
_cell.angle_beta   90.00
_cell.angle_gamma   90.00
#
_symmetry.space_group_name_H-M   'P 1'
#
loop_
_entity.id
_entity.type
_entity.pdbx_description
1 polymer ?
#
loop_
_entity_poly.entity_id
_entity_poly.type
_entity_poly.pdbx_seq_one_letter_code
_entity_poly.pdbx_strand_id
1 'polypeptide(L)'
;MGTGSQAAYRAVGELAGEPHALRTELAGSHEPVQPRKTIASLAHLTDLHVTDVQSPARFEWVNRYGQDPRFRELITMQRPQETLNAHATAAMLRTINNLDTVRLAVMTGDAIDNTQRNELTNFLALLDGGMVRPDSGAPGYDGVQRADWPGEIYWKPDGLPRGDLFQSALGFPPHPGLLEEAMQPFRSEGIRVPWLGCYGNHEEVCQGVGIVSEVLARAMTGSRKAIEPPTGLDPEGVVELFVQHPEQFLAGASVEVAADPERRPISRAEFVDAHVRKG
;
A
#
# COMPACT_ATOMS: atom_id res chain seq x y z
N MET A 1 -8.20 3.70 -24.99
CA MET A 1 -8.13 2.82 -23.80
C MET A 1 -8.44 1.40 -24.25
N GLY A 2 -7.90 0.38 -23.57
CA GLY A 2 -8.12 -1.02 -23.96
C GLY A 2 -9.52 -1.52 -23.58
N THR A 3 -10.03 -2.47 -24.36
CA THR A 3 -11.29 -3.18 -24.10
C THR A 3 -11.00 -4.65 -23.84
N GLY A 4 -11.38 -5.13 -22.67
CA GLY A 4 -11.33 -6.53 -22.27
C GLY A 4 -12.66 -7.25 -22.53
N SER A 5 -12.68 -8.56 -22.28
CA SER A 5 -13.86 -9.41 -22.48
C SER A 5 -15.00 -9.14 -21.48
N GLN A 6 -14.70 -8.57 -20.31
CA GLN A 6 -15.68 -8.27 -19.27
C GLN A 6 -15.95 -6.77 -19.14
N ALA A 7 -14.91 -5.94 -19.25
CA ALA A 7 -15.03 -4.50 -19.14
C ALA A 7 -13.96 -3.77 -19.96
N ALA A 8 -14.21 -2.49 -20.23
CA ALA A 8 -13.20 -1.58 -20.75
C ALA A 8 -12.45 -0.90 -19.62
N TYR A 9 -11.15 -0.68 -19.81
CA TYR A 9 -10.34 0.08 -18.88
C TYR A 9 -10.80 1.53 -18.86
N ARG A 10 -10.86 2.11 -17.66
CA ARG A 10 -11.24 3.51 -17.43
C ARG A 10 -10.06 4.24 -16.84
N ALA A 11 -9.59 5.27 -17.54
CA ALA A 11 -8.64 6.21 -16.96
C ALA A 11 -9.35 7.14 -15.96
N VAL A 12 -8.59 7.63 -14.99
CA VAL A 12 -9.03 8.77 -14.16
C VAL A 12 -9.11 10.00 -15.07
N GLY A 13 -10.20 10.76 -14.95
CA GLY A 13 -10.38 12.03 -15.63
C GLY A 13 -10.41 13.16 -14.62
N GLU A 14 -9.88 14.32 -15.00
CA GLU A 14 -10.04 15.53 -14.19
C GLU A 14 -11.49 16.01 -14.26
N LEU A 15 -12.09 16.18 -13.09
CA LEU A 15 -13.42 16.76 -12.90
C LEU A 15 -13.30 17.93 -11.91
N ALA A 16 -14.40 18.64 -11.69
CA ALA A 16 -14.46 19.58 -10.57
C ALA A 16 -14.11 18.84 -9.27
N GLY A 17 -13.27 19.45 -8.43
CA GLY A 17 -12.93 18.91 -7.12
C GLY A 17 -14.17 18.79 -6.23
N GLU A 18 -14.07 17.99 -5.17
CA GLU A 18 -15.14 17.86 -4.20
C GLU A 18 -15.49 19.21 -3.57
N PRO A 19 -16.76 19.64 -3.58
CA PRO A 19 -17.14 20.91 -3.00
C PRO A 19 -16.90 20.90 -1.49
N HIS A 20 -16.36 22.00 -0.96
CA HIS A 20 -16.19 22.14 0.48
C HIS A 20 -17.55 22.06 1.20
N ALA A 21 -17.68 21.09 2.10
CA ALA A 21 -18.87 20.91 2.91
C ALA A 21 -18.72 21.62 4.26
N LEU A 22 -19.74 22.39 4.63
CA LEU A 22 -19.82 23.00 5.95
C LEU A 22 -20.52 22.02 6.90
N ARG A 23 -19.77 21.53 7.90
CA ARG A 23 -20.24 20.52 8.87
C ARG A 23 -20.79 21.16 10.15
N THR A 24 -21.93 21.86 10.06
CA THR A 24 -22.55 22.55 11.22
C THR A 24 -23.14 21.59 12.26
N GLU A 25 -23.48 20.38 11.85
CA GLU A 25 -24.07 19.37 12.72
C GLU A 25 -23.11 18.90 13.83
N LEU A 26 -21.79 19.02 13.63
CA LEU A 26 -20.79 18.75 14.67
C LEU A 26 -20.84 19.77 15.82
N ALA A 27 -21.39 20.96 15.59
CA ALA A 27 -21.51 22.03 16.57
C ALA A 27 -22.87 22.06 17.28
N GLY A 28 -23.81 21.15 16.94
CA GLY A 28 -25.16 21.11 17.51
C GLY A 28 -26.03 22.34 17.25
N SER A 29 -25.65 23.19 16.27
CA SER A 29 -26.32 24.46 15.97
C SER A 29 -26.77 24.49 14.51
N HIS A 30 -28.05 24.80 14.29
CA HIS A 30 -28.64 24.99 12.95
C HIS A 30 -28.65 26.45 12.47
N GLU A 31 -28.07 27.37 13.25
CA GLU A 31 -27.97 28.77 12.86
C GLU A 31 -27.14 28.97 11.58
N PRO A 32 -27.54 29.89 10.68
CA PRO A 32 -26.77 30.21 9.49
C PRO A 32 -25.33 30.62 9.84
N VAL A 33 -24.35 30.04 9.14
CA VAL A 33 -22.94 30.36 9.37
C VAL A 33 -22.62 31.72 8.78
N GLN A 34 -22.40 32.69 9.66
CA GLN A 34 -21.82 33.97 9.28
C GLN A 34 -20.31 33.82 8.97
N PRO A 35 -19.69 34.76 8.23
CA PRO A 35 -18.25 34.77 8.04
C PRO A 35 -17.52 34.73 9.39
N ARG A 36 -16.83 33.63 9.66
CA ARG A 36 -16.06 33.43 10.90
C ARG A 36 -14.57 33.48 10.58
N LYS A 37 -13.78 33.92 11.56
CA LYS A 37 -12.33 33.81 11.51
C LYS A 37 -11.93 32.34 11.58
N THR A 38 -11.17 31.86 10.60
CA THR A 38 -10.53 30.54 10.67
C THR A 38 -9.55 30.50 11.83
N ILE A 39 -9.74 29.56 12.77
CA ILE A 39 -8.86 29.37 13.93
C ILE A 39 -7.74 28.37 13.65
N ALA A 40 -8.01 27.37 12.81
CA ALA A 40 -7.05 26.35 12.39
C ALA A 40 -7.49 25.75 11.05
N SER A 41 -6.53 25.24 10.28
CA SER A 41 -6.75 24.47 9.06
C SER A 41 -5.73 23.34 9.04
N LEU A 42 -6.22 22.12 8.87
CA LEU A 42 -5.43 20.90 8.95
C LEU A 42 -5.57 20.09 7.67
N ALA A 43 -4.51 19.41 7.27
CA ALA A 43 -4.58 18.30 6.32
C ALA A 43 -4.73 17.00 7.11
N HIS A 44 -5.75 16.21 6.80
CA HIS A 44 -5.98 14.90 7.39
C HIS A 44 -5.59 13.83 6.36
N LEU A 45 -4.63 12.99 6.74
CA LEU A 45 -4.07 11.90 5.96
C LEU A 45 -4.39 10.59 6.68
N THR A 46 -4.62 9.53 5.91
CA THR A 46 -4.88 8.19 6.43
C THR A 46 -4.67 7.17 5.31
N ASP A 47 -4.44 5.90 5.66
CA ASP A 47 -4.47 4.76 4.72
C ASP A 47 -3.54 4.94 3.50
N LEU A 48 -2.35 5.51 3.73
CA LEU A 48 -1.36 5.69 2.66
C LEU A 48 -0.83 4.35 2.18
N HIS A 49 -0.72 3.38 3.09
CA HIS A 49 -0.20 2.04 2.80
C HIS A 49 1.09 2.09 1.97
N VAL A 50 2.11 2.82 2.45
CA VAL A 50 3.44 2.80 1.84
C VAL A 50 3.95 1.37 1.90
N THR A 51 3.94 0.71 0.74
CA THR A 51 4.05 -0.75 0.63
C THR A 51 5.39 -1.18 0.04
N ASP A 52 6.00 -2.22 0.61
CA ASP A 52 7.03 -3.01 -0.07
C ASP A 52 6.37 -4.06 -0.97
N VAL A 53 6.20 -3.70 -2.23
CA VAL A 53 5.53 -4.52 -3.25
C VAL A 53 6.32 -5.78 -3.64
N GLN A 54 7.57 -5.91 -3.19
CA GLN A 54 8.45 -7.05 -3.44
C GLN A 54 8.56 -7.99 -2.23
N SER A 55 7.90 -7.66 -1.11
CA SER A 55 7.96 -8.46 0.11
C SER A 55 7.41 -9.88 -0.10
N PRO A 56 8.08 -10.93 0.43
CA PRO A 56 7.60 -12.31 0.33
C PRO A 56 6.31 -12.56 1.13
N ALA A 57 5.99 -11.72 2.11
CA ALA A 57 4.82 -11.83 2.99
C ALA A 57 3.64 -10.95 2.52
N ARG A 58 3.42 -10.89 1.20
CA ARG A 58 2.32 -10.13 0.58
C ARG A 58 1.10 -10.98 0.21
N PHE A 59 1.21 -12.31 0.28
CA PHE A 59 0.10 -13.27 0.13
C PHE A 59 -0.81 -13.03 -1.09
N GLU A 60 -0.24 -12.52 -2.19
CA GLU A 60 -1.02 -12.02 -3.31
C GLU A 60 -1.83 -13.11 -4.02
N TRP A 61 -1.47 -14.38 -3.84
CA TRP A 61 -2.22 -15.51 -4.42
C TRP A 61 -3.66 -15.57 -3.90
N VAL A 62 -3.95 -14.98 -2.73
CA VAL A 62 -5.29 -14.87 -2.15
C VAL A 62 -6.26 -14.16 -3.11
N ASN A 63 -5.77 -13.26 -3.97
CA ASN A 63 -6.60 -12.58 -4.97
C ASN A 63 -7.27 -13.53 -5.96
N ARG A 64 -6.80 -14.78 -6.12
CA ARG A 64 -7.49 -15.82 -6.90
C ARG A 64 -8.92 -16.07 -6.41
N TYR A 65 -9.18 -15.83 -5.13
CA TYR A 65 -10.46 -16.03 -4.48
C TYR A 65 -11.34 -14.77 -4.49
N GLY A 66 -11.06 -13.78 -5.36
CA GLY A 66 -11.79 -12.50 -5.44
C GLY A 66 -13.30 -12.58 -5.68
N GLN A 67 -13.82 -13.74 -6.07
CA GLN A 67 -15.27 -13.98 -6.23
C GLN A 67 -15.88 -14.81 -5.09
N ASP A 68 -15.06 -15.28 -4.14
CA ASP A 68 -15.50 -16.05 -3.00
C ASP A 68 -15.76 -15.12 -1.79
N PRO A 69 -17.02 -14.98 -1.32
CA PRO A 69 -17.35 -14.06 -0.25
C PRO A 69 -16.66 -14.39 1.08
N ARG A 70 -16.16 -15.62 1.26
CA ARG A 70 -15.45 -16.04 2.48
C ARG A 70 -14.07 -15.39 2.62
N PHE A 71 -13.48 -14.97 1.50
CA PHE A 71 -12.19 -14.28 1.46
C PHE A 71 -12.34 -12.75 1.47
N ARG A 72 -13.57 -12.20 1.57
CA ARG A 72 -13.82 -10.77 1.41
C ARG A 72 -12.96 -9.87 2.29
N GLU A 73 -12.74 -10.26 3.55
CA GLU A 73 -11.93 -9.49 4.51
C GLU A 73 -10.41 -9.62 4.28
N LEU A 74 -9.99 -10.53 3.39
CA LEU A 74 -8.60 -10.68 2.98
C LEU A 74 -8.33 -10.07 1.60
N ILE A 75 -9.33 -9.53 0.92
CA ILE A 75 -9.19 -9.07 -0.46
C ILE A 75 -9.37 -7.55 -0.51
N THR A 76 -8.50 -6.80 -1.18
CA THR A 76 -7.42 -7.27 -2.07
C THR A 76 -6.04 -7.25 -1.38
N MET A 77 -5.24 -8.31 -1.56
CA MET A 77 -3.85 -8.36 -1.07
C MET A 77 -2.87 -7.63 -2.01
N GLN A 78 -3.28 -7.40 -3.26
CA GLN A 78 -2.46 -6.79 -4.33
C GLN A 78 -3.33 -5.87 -5.18
N ARG A 79 -2.87 -4.64 -5.44
CA ARG A 79 -3.57 -3.66 -6.29
C ARG A 79 -2.74 -3.41 -7.56
N PRO A 80 -3.32 -3.35 -8.77
CA PRO A 80 -2.53 -3.26 -10.01
C PRO A 80 -1.54 -2.09 -10.07
N GLN A 81 -1.89 -0.93 -9.52
CA GLN A 81 -1.06 0.28 -9.55
C GLN A 81 -0.25 0.51 -8.26
N GLU A 82 -0.17 -0.45 -7.34
CA GLU A 82 0.49 -0.22 -6.04
C GLU A 82 2.00 0.06 -6.11
N THR A 83 2.67 -0.38 -7.17
CA THR A 83 4.06 0.01 -7.47
C THR A 83 4.24 1.53 -7.59
N LEU A 84 3.18 2.26 -7.93
CA LEU A 84 3.17 3.72 -8.04
C LEU A 84 2.83 4.44 -6.72
N ASN A 85 2.55 3.69 -5.63
CA ASN A 85 2.08 4.26 -4.35
C ASN A 85 3.01 5.34 -3.79
N ALA A 86 4.32 5.12 -3.75
CA ALA A 86 5.28 6.10 -3.23
C ALA A 86 5.26 7.41 -4.04
N HIS A 87 5.13 7.31 -5.38
CA HIS A 87 5.06 8.45 -6.28
C HIS A 87 3.73 9.21 -6.14
N ALA A 88 2.62 8.48 -5.99
CA ALA A 88 1.29 9.05 -5.74
C ALA A 88 1.27 9.80 -4.41
N THR A 89 1.85 9.23 -3.35
CA THR A 89 2.01 9.87 -2.04
C THR A 89 2.85 11.15 -2.15
N ALA A 90 3.99 11.11 -2.86
CA ALA A 90 4.80 12.30 -3.09
C ALA A 90 4.05 13.40 -3.84
N ALA A 91 3.21 13.04 -4.81
CA ALA A 91 2.35 13.99 -5.53
C ALA A 91 1.30 14.62 -4.60
N MET A 92 0.65 13.82 -3.75
CA MET A 92 -0.28 14.31 -2.73
C MET A 92 0.38 15.32 -1.78
N LEU A 93 1.59 15.03 -1.30
CA LEU A 93 2.32 15.95 -0.42
C LEU A 93 2.66 17.26 -1.11
N ARG A 94 3.07 17.23 -2.39
CA ARG A 94 3.28 18.46 -3.19
C ARG A 94 2.00 19.28 -3.32
N THR A 95 0.85 18.63 -3.51
CA THR A 95 -0.45 19.31 -3.56
C THR A 95 -0.76 20.00 -2.23
N ILE A 96 -0.55 19.32 -1.10
CA ILE A 96 -0.77 19.90 0.23
C ILE A 96 0.18 21.07 0.49
N ASN A 97 1.44 20.96 0.07
CA ASN A 97 2.44 22.02 0.20
C ASN A 97 2.10 23.30 -0.59
N ASN A 98 1.21 23.22 -1.57
CA ASN A 98 0.71 24.36 -2.34
C ASN A 98 -0.54 25.01 -1.69
N LEU A 99 -1.01 24.50 -0.55
CA LEU A 99 -2.12 25.07 0.20
C LEU A 99 -1.60 25.96 1.34
N ASP A 100 -1.57 27.27 1.11
CA ASP A 100 -1.05 28.27 2.08
C ASP A 100 -1.86 28.34 3.40
N THR A 101 -3.06 27.75 3.42
CA THR A 101 -3.97 27.78 4.56
C THR A 101 -3.66 26.71 5.60
N VAL A 102 -3.10 25.56 5.18
CA VAL A 102 -2.84 24.42 6.06
C VAL A 102 -1.73 24.76 7.04
N ARG A 103 -1.93 24.44 8.33
CA ARG A 103 -0.98 24.75 9.41
C ARG A 103 -0.42 23.51 10.12
N LEU A 104 -1.06 22.36 9.94
CA LEU A 104 -0.71 21.10 10.56
C LEU A 104 -1.22 19.97 9.66
N ALA A 105 -0.44 18.91 9.53
CA ALA A 105 -0.92 17.64 8.98
C ALA A 105 -1.07 16.59 10.07
N VAL A 106 -2.09 15.75 9.94
CA VAL A 106 -2.35 14.65 10.88
C VAL A 106 -2.52 13.37 10.07
N MET A 107 -1.63 12.41 10.29
CA MET A 107 -1.70 11.06 9.73
C MET A 107 -2.33 10.12 10.76
N THR A 108 -3.56 9.65 10.52
CA THR A 108 -4.35 8.93 11.54
C THR A 108 -4.13 7.43 11.61
N GLY A 109 -3.10 6.90 10.95
CA GLY A 109 -2.73 5.49 10.97
C GLY A 109 -2.69 4.89 9.57
N ASP A 110 -2.18 3.68 9.49
CA ASP A 110 -2.05 2.90 8.25
C ASP A 110 -1.20 3.63 7.20
N ALA A 111 -0.06 4.10 7.70
CA ALA A 111 0.98 4.78 6.94
C ALA A 111 1.82 3.81 6.13
N ILE A 112 2.12 2.66 6.71
CA ILE A 112 2.78 1.54 6.03
C ILE A 112 1.77 0.41 5.81
N ASP A 113 2.17 -0.67 5.16
CA ASP A 113 1.24 -1.74 4.77
C ASP A 113 1.46 -3.02 5.57
N ASN A 114 2.71 -3.42 5.78
CA ASN A 114 3.05 -4.76 6.20
C ASN A 114 3.92 -4.81 7.46
N THR A 115 3.83 -3.78 8.30
CA THR A 115 4.63 -3.55 9.51
C THR A 115 6.15 -3.63 9.28
N GLN A 116 6.64 -3.33 8.08
CA GLN A 116 8.06 -3.52 7.75
C GLN A 116 8.90 -2.25 7.95
N ARG A 117 10.16 -2.43 8.34
CA ARG A 117 11.07 -1.29 8.61
C ARG A 117 11.44 -0.52 7.33
N ASN A 118 11.60 -1.20 6.20
CA ASN A 118 11.84 -0.54 4.91
C ASN A 118 10.65 0.35 4.50
N GLU A 119 9.42 -0.10 4.72
CA GLU A 119 8.21 0.71 4.53
C GLU A 119 8.22 1.94 5.44
N LEU A 120 8.50 1.77 6.74
CA LEU A 120 8.59 2.89 7.68
C LEU A 120 9.67 3.89 7.25
N THR A 121 10.79 3.40 6.74
CA THR A 121 11.89 4.24 6.23
C THR A 121 11.44 5.07 5.03
N ASN A 122 10.71 4.48 4.09
CA ASN A 122 10.17 5.17 2.92
C ASN A 122 9.07 6.16 3.30
N PHE A 123 8.15 5.78 4.20
CA PHE A 123 7.11 6.66 4.72
C PHE A 123 7.72 7.92 5.38
N LEU A 124 8.72 7.75 6.23
CA LEU A 124 9.43 8.87 6.83
C LEU A 124 10.11 9.69 5.74
N ALA A 125 10.91 9.08 4.85
CA ALA A 125 11.55 9.83 3.76
C ALA A 125 10.55 10.63 2.90
N LEU A 126 9.33 10.13 2.70
CA LEU A 126 8.23 10.83 2.04
C LEU A 126 7.77 12.05 2.83
N LEU A 127 7.38 11.89 4.09
CA LEU A 127 6.78 12.96 4.92
C LEU A 127 7.82 13.96 5.44
N ASP A 128 8.98 13.47 5.84
CA ASP A 128 10.05 14.26 6.42
C ASP A 128 10.97 14.91 5.39
N GLY A 129 10.85 14.49 4.13
CA GLY A 129 11.79 14.79 3.07
C GLY A 129 13.04 13.93 3.19
N GLY A 130 13.58 13.53 2.04
CA GLY A 130 14.65 12.55 2.00
C GLY A 130 14.67 11.76 0.71
N MET A 131 15.51 10.73 0.67
CA MET A 131 15.59 9.83 -0.46
C MET A 131 14.70 8.61 -0.21
N VAL A 132 13.65 8.48 -1.02
CA VAL A 132 12.72 7.34 -1.05
C VAL A 132 13.32 6.27 -1.97
N ARG A 133 13.25 5.01 -1.54
CA ARG A 133 13.78 3.84 -2.27
C ARG A 133 12.69 2.77 -2.35
N PRO A 134 11.83 2.80 -3.38
CA PRO A 134 10.76 1.83 -3.52
C PRO A 134 11.25 0.40 -3.72
N ASP A 135 12.41 0.22 -4.37
CA ASP A 135 13.06 -1.08 -4.58
C ASP A 135 13.56 -1.71 -3.28
N SER A 136 13.42 -3.03 -3.14
CA SER A 136 13.82 -3.80 -1.96
C SER A 136 14.44 -5.16 -2.35
N GLY A 137 15.32 -5.70 -1.51
CA GLY A 137 16.08 -6.91 -1.83
C GLY A 137 17.19 -6.65 -2.87
N ALA A 138 17.11 -7.29 -4.04
CA ALA A 138 18.08 -7.13 -5.11
C ALA A 138 17.65 -6.01 -6.07
N PRO A 139 18.57 -5.32 -6.76
CA PRO A 139 18.21 -4.25 -7.69
C PRO A 139 17.22 -4.68 -8.77
N GLY A 140 16.14 -3.92 -8.90
CA GLY A 140 15.07 -4.12 -9.88
C GLY A 140 13.83 -4.81 -9.31
N TYR A 141 12.69 -4.57 -9.96
CA TYR A 141 11.41 -5.10 -9.49
C TYR A 141 11.38 -6.64 -9.46
N ASP A 142 11.21 -7.21 -8.28
CA ASP A 142 11.07 -8.65 -8.03
C ASP A 142 9.73 -9.01 -7.38
N GLY A 143 8.64 -8.89 -8.14
CA GLY A 143 7.29 -9.14 -7.64
C GLY A 143 6.32 -9.71 -8.69
N VAL A 144 5.06 -9.84 -8.28
CA VAL A 144 4.03 -10.58 -9.04
C VAL A 144 3.66 -9.99 -10.41
N GLN A 145 4.03 -8.73 -10.65
CA GLN A 145 3.78 -8.03 -11.92
C GLN A 145 4.88 -8.27 -12.96
N ARG A 146 5.95 -9.02 -12.63
CA ARG A 146 7.01 -9.39 -13.58
C ARG A 146 6.39 -10.14 -14.77
N ALA A 147 6.91 -9.88 -15.97
CA ALA A 147 6.42 -10.50 -17.20
C ALA A 147 6.46 -12.04 -17.16
N ASP A 148 7.47 -12.61 -16.52
CA ASP A 148 7.70 -14.05 -16.39
C ASP A 148 7.12 -14.67 -15.10
N TRP A 149 6.42 -13.88 -14.26
CA TRP A 149 5.84 -14.38 -13.02
C TRP A 149 4.82 -15.50 -13.29
N PRO A 150 4.79 -16.58 -12.50
CA PRO A 150 3.78 -17.63 -12.68
C PRO A 150 2.34 -17.13 -12.47
N GLY A 151 1.42 -17.58 -13.32
CA GLY A 151 0.00 -17.25 -13.24
C GLY A 151 -0.40 -15.95 -13.95
N GLU A 152 -1.71 -15.73 -14.07
CA GLU A 152 -2.30 -14.68 -14.92
C GLU A 152 -3.17 -13.68 -14.16
N ILE A 153 -3.24 -13.80 -12.82
CA ILE A 153 -4.20 -13.04 -12.01
C ILE A 153 -3.73 -11.62 -11.64
N TYR A 154 -2.56 -11.19 -12.12
CA TYR A 154 -1.96 -9.88 -11.84
C TYR A 154 -1.77 -9.10 -13.13
N TRP A 155 -1.90 -7.77 -13.08
CA TRP A 155 -1.57 -6.93 -14.22
C TRP A 155 -0.05 -6.90 -14.43
N LYS A 156 0.40 -7.36 -15.61
CA LYS A 156 1.81 -7.41 -16.01
C LYS A 156 2.07 -6.35 -17.10
N PRO A 157 2.37 -5.09 -16.73
CA PRO A 157 2.53 -4.00 -17.71
C PRO A 157 3.63 -4.25 -18.75
N ASP A 158 4.68 -4.97 -18.37
CA ASP A 158 5.81 -5.38 -19.22
C ASP A 158 5.61 -6.74 -19.91
N GLY A 159 4.48 -7.40 -19.64
CA GLY A 159 4.16 -8.72 -20.16
C GLY A 159 3.65 -8.72 -21.60
N LEU A 160 3.40 -9.93 -22.12
CA LEU A 160 2.78 -10.08 -23.43
C LEU A 160 1.37 -9.45 -23.44
N PRO A 161 0.96 -8.79 -24.53
CA PRO A 161 -0.38 -8.23 -24.65
C PRO A 161 -1.47 -9.28 -24.41
N ARG A 162 -2.44 -8.97 -23.54
CA ARG A 162 -3.52 -9.90 -23.12
C ARG A 162 -3.01 -11.18 -22.43
N GLY A 163 -1.76 -11.21 -21.97
CA GLY A 163 -1.16 -12.36 -21.26
C GLY A 163 -1.54 -12.48 -19.78
N ASP A 164 -2.42 -11.60 -19.30
CA ASP A 164 -2.98 -11.64 -17.95
C ASP A 164 -4.47 -11.25 -17.95
N LEU A 165 -5.15 -11.51 -16.82
CA LEU A 165 -6.59 -11.26 -16.66
C LEU A 165 -6.93 -9.77 -16.66
N PHE A 166 -6.06 -8.90 -16.16
CA PHE A 166 -6.32 -7.45 -16.16
C PHE A 166 -6.33 -6.90 -17.58
N GLN A 167 -5.41 -7.34 -18.44
CA GLN A 167 -5.38 -6.94 -19.85
C GLN A 167 -6.50 -7.61 -20.65
N SER A 168 -6.64 -8.94 -20.54
CA SER A 168 -7.58 -9.71 -21.37
C SER A 168 -9.05 -9.50 -20.99
N ALA A 169 -9.37 -9.41 -19.69
CA ALA A 169 -10.74 -9.27 -19.19
C ALA A 169 -11.13 -7.81 -18.90
N LEU A 170 -10.20 -6.99 -18.42
CA LEU A 170 -10.49 -5.61 -17.97
C LEU A 170 -9.90 -4.52 -18.87
N GLY A 171 -9.16 -4.90 -19.92
CA GLY A 171 -8.63 -3.96 -20.91
C GLY A 171 -7.48 -3.08 -20.41
N PHE A 172 -6.82 -3.46 -19.32
CA PHE A 172 -5.65 -2.73 -18.81
C PHE A 172 -4.59 -2.58 -19.92
N PRO A 173 -3.94 -1.41 -20.02
CA PRO A 173 -2.97 -1.18 -21.07
C PRO A 173 -1.66 -1.93 -20.79
N PRO A 174 -0.92 -2.36 -21.84
CA PRO A 174 0.51 -2.61 -21.69
C PRO A 174 1.20 -1.28 -21.37
N HIS A 175 2.22 -1.32 -20.50
CA HIS A 175 3.04 -0.16 -20.19
C HIS A 175 4.50 -0.59 -19.93
N PRO A 176 5.24 -1.03 -20.96
CA PRO A 176 6.64 -1.42 -20.79
C PRO A 176 7.47 -0.31 -20.15
N GLY A 177 8.35 -0.67 -19.22
CA GLY A 177 9.18 0.22 -18.43
C GLY A 177 8.50 0.78 -17.18
N LEU A 178 7.20 0.54 -16.95
CA LEU A 178 6.49 1.07 -15.78
C LEU A 178 7.14 0.61 -14.47
N LEU A 179 7.42 -0.69 -14.35
CA LEU A 179 7.95 -1.27 -13.12
C LEU A 179 9.37 -0.77 -12.84
N GLU A 180 10.20 -0.68 -13.88
CA GLU A 180 11.58 -0.15 -13.77
C GLU A 180 11.58 1.31 -13.30
N GLU A 181 10.71 2.15 -13.87
CA GLU A 181 10.57 3.56 -13.49
C GLU A 181 10.00 3.70 -12.06
N ALA A 182 8.99 2.89 -11.72
CA ALA A 182 8.37 2.91 -10.40
C ALA A 182 9.36 2.59 -9.28
N MET A 183 10.32 1.69 -9.55
CA MET A 183 11.35 1.28 -8.58
C MET A 183 12.51 2.28 -8.45
N GLN A 184 12.62 3.29 -9.31
CA GLN A 184 13.71 4.26 -9.21
C GLN A 184 13.66 5.05 -7.90
N PRO A 185 14.83 5.26 -7.24
CA PRO A 185 14.89 6.10 -6.07
C PRO A 185 14.65 7.57 -6.44
N PHE A 186 13.95 8.30 -5.58
CA PHE A 186 13.65 9.72 -5.80
C PHE A 186 13.70 10.52 -4.51
N ARG A 187 13.90 11.84 -4.63
CA ARG A 187 13.91 12.75 -3.49
C ARG A 187 12.52 13.32 -3.23
N SER A 188 11.99 13.09 -2.03
CA SER A 188 10.79 13.79 -1.54
C SER A 188 11.19 15.14 -0.94
N GLU A 189 10.36 16.16 -1.16
CA GLU A 189 10.48 17.46 -0.50
C GLU A 189 10.05 17.42 0.97
N GLY A 190 9.29 16.40 1.38
CA GLY A 190 8.60 16.38 2.66
C GLY A 190 7.37 17.28 2.68
N ILE A 191 6.59 17.19 3.75
CA ILE A 191 5.51 18.12 4.05
C ILE A 191 6.09 19.37 4.73
N ARG A 192 5.63 20.56 4.31
CA ARG A 192 6.19 21.86 4.73
C ARG A 192 5.61 22.38 6.06
N VAL A 193 4.59 21.72 6.57
CA VAL A 193 3.99 22.00 7.88
C VAL A 193 4.39 20.93 8.88
N PRO A 194 4.36 21.20 10.20
CA PRO A 194 4.47 20.15 11.19
C PRO A 194 3.44 19.03 10.93
N TRP A 195 3.80 17.80 11.27
CA TRP A 195 2.90 16.67 11.11
C TRP A 195 2.92 15.76 12.35
N LEU A 196 1.79 15.11 12.60
CA LEU A 196 1.60 14.13 13.68
C LEU A 196 1.26 12.77 13.06
N GLY A 197 1.88 11.70 13.55
CA GLY A 197 1.59 10.33 13.15
C GLY A 197 0.91 9.53 14.26
N CYS A 198 -0.20 8.88 13.92
CA CYS A 198 -0.87 7.89 14.74
C CYS A 198 -0.45 6.48 14.31
N TYR A 199 -0.58 5.53 15.25
CA TYR A 199 -0.25 4.13 15.04
C TYR A 199 -1.54 3.36 14.75
N GLY A 200 -1.65 2.80 13.55
CA GLY A 200 -2.75 1.99 13.06
C GLY A 200 -2.46 0.48 13.14
N ASN A 201 -3.36 -0.32 12.58
CA ASN A 201 -3.20 -1.77 12.56
C ASN A 201 -2.13 -2.21 11.54
N HIS A 202 -1.92 -1.49 10.44
CA HIS A 202 -0.87 -1.85 9.48
C HIS A 202 0.55 -1.60 10.01
N GLU A 203 0.69 -0.77 11.04
CA GLU A 203 1.94 -0.66 11.79
C GLU A 203 2.16 -1.83 12.78
N GLU A 204 1.10 -2.53 13.19
CA GLU A 204 1.13 -3.58 14.23
C GLU A 204 1.16 -5.00 13.63
N VAL A 205 0.37 -5.23 12.58
CA VAL A 205 0.11 -6.57 12.02
C VAL A 205 0.36 -6.60 10.52
N CYS A 206 0.71 -7.78 10.03
CA CYS A 206 0.98 -8.06 8.62
C CYS A 206 -0.27 -7.74 7.78
N GLN A 207 -0.11 -6.84 6.80
CA GLN A 207 -1.19 -6.31 5.96
C GLN A 207 -2.41 -5.79 6.74
N GLY A 208 -2.21 -5.31 7.96
CA GLY A 208 -3.31 -4.83 8.79
C GLY A 208 -4.21 -5.92 9.37
N VAL A 209 -3.89 -7.22 9.17
CA VAL A 209 -4.77 -8.33 9.55
C VAL A 209 -4.06 -9.42 10.34
N GLY A 210 -2.92 -9.93 9.85
CA GLY A 210 -2.29 -11.15 10.37
C GLY A 210 -1.29 -10.89 11.50
N ILE A 211 -1.43 -11.61 12.62
CA ILE A 211 -0.49 -11.52 13.75
C ILE A 211 0.91 -11.95 13.31
N VAL A 212 1.90 -11.12 13.61
CA VAL A 212 3.29 -11.40 13.23
C VAL A 212 3.94 -12.38 14.20
N SER A 213 3.94 -13.66 13.83
CA SER A 213 4.69 -14.71 14.52
C SER A 213 6.20 -14.62 14.22
N GLU A 214 7.05 -15.25 15.04
CA GLU A 214 8.49 -15.33 14.73
C GLU A 214 8.77 -16.05 13.39
N VAL A 215 7.92 -16.99 13.01
CA VAL A 215 8.01 -17.70 11.74
C VAL A 215 7.73 -16.73 10.59
N LEU A 216 6.66 -15.93 10.71
CA LEU A 216 6.33 -14.90 9.73
C LEU A 216 7.42 -13.83 9.63
N ALA A 217 7.92 -13.34 10.77
CA ALA A 217 9.00 -12.35 10.80
C ALA A 217 10.26 -12.82 10.06
N ARG A 218 10.65 -14.09 10.23
CA ARG A 218 11.76 -14.68 9.46
C ARG A 218 11.42 -14.77 7.97
N ALA A 219 10.20 -15.16 7.63
CA ALA A 219 9.76 -15.25 6.24
C ALA A 219 9.74 -13.89 5.54
N MET A 220 9.30 -12.82 6.21
CA MET A 220 9.31 -11.44 5.69
C MET A 220 10.70 -11.01 5.18
N THR A 221 11.76 -11.39 5.90
CA THR A 221 13.16 -11.10 5.51
C THR A 221 13.77 -12.12 4.55
N GLY A 222 13.08 -13.23 4.32
CA GLY A 222 13.61 -14.38 3.58
C GLY A 222 13.48 -14.27 2.07
N SER A 223 13.85 -15.37 1.39
CA SER A 223 13.89 -15.46 -0.08
C SER A 223 12.79 -16.34 -0.68
N ARG A 224 11.74 -16.68 0.08
CA ARG A 224 10.67 -17.58 -0.38
C ARG A 224 9.33 -16.87 -0.40
N LYS A 225 8.76 -16.73 -1.59
CA LYS A 225 7.45 -16.10 -1.80
C LYS A 225 6.44 -17.12 -2.29
N ALA A 226 5.39 -17.35 -1.49
CA ALA A 226 4.32 -18.26 -1.85
C ALA A 226 3.50 -17.70 -3.02
N ILE A 227 3.20 -18.55 -3.99
CA ILE A 227 2.44 -18.22 -5.21
C ILE A 227 1.15 -19.06 -5.35
N GLU A 228 0.97 -20.04 -4.47
CA GLU A 228 -0.16 -20.96 -4.43
C GLU A 228 -0.66 -21.09 -2.98
N PRO A 229 -1.95 -21.44 -2.78
CA PRO A 229 -2.47 -21.75 -1.46
C PRO A 229 -1.77 -22.98 -0.85
N PRO A 230 -1.74 -23.10 0.48
CA PRO A 230 -1.36 -24.35 1.13
C PRO A 230 -2.31 -25.48 0.70
N THR A 231 -1.77 -26.71 0.64
CA THR A 231 -2.57 -27.89 0.26
C THR A 231 -3.65 -28.13 1.30
N GLY A 232 -4.91 -28.24 0.86
CA GLY A 232 -6.04 -28.49 1.75
C GLY A 232 -6.54 -27.27 2.53
N LEU A 233 -6.19 -26.04 2.10
CA LEU A 233 -6.77 -24.82 2.67
C LEU A 233 -8.30 -24.91 2.67
N ASP A 234 -8.90 -24.84 3.86
CA ASP A 234 -10.34 -24.74 4.03
C ASP A 234 -10.75 -23.26 3.87
N PRO A 235 -11.62 -22.92 2.90
CA PRO A 235 -12.20 -21.59 2.81
C PRO A 235 -13.04 -21.20 4.04
N GLU A 236 -13.62 -22.17 4.75
CA GLU A 236 -14.35 -21.90 5.98
C GLU A 236 -13.36 -21.50 7.09
N GLY A 237 -13.62 -20.36 7.73
CA GLY A 237 -12.72 -19.83 8.77
C GLY A 237 -11.39 -19.29 8.26
N VAL A 238 -11.19 -19.15 6.93
CA VAL A 238 -9.93 -18.70 6.34
C VAL A 238 -9.45 -17.34 6.85
N VAL A 239 -10.38 -16.44 7.16
CA VAL A 239 -10.07 -15.12 7.76
C VAL A 239 -9.46 -15.29 9.14
N GLU A 240 -10.09 -16.08 10.02
CA GLU A 240 -9.57 -16.35 11.36
C GLU A 240 -8.21 -17.05 11.29
N LEU A 241 -8.05 -17.99 10.34
CA LEU A 241 -6.77 -18.65 10.11
C LEU A 241 -5.68 -17.65 9.73
N PHE A 242 -5.97 -16.68 8.85
CA PHE A 242 -5.01 -15.66 8.46
C PHE A 242 -4.70 -14.70 9.60
N VAL A 243 -5.70 -14.32 10.40
CA VAL A 243 -5.50 -13.44 11.57
C VAL A 243 -4.56 -14.11 12.57
N GLN A 244 -4.81 -15.37 12.93
CA GLN A 244 -4.05 -16.04 14.00
C GLN A 244 -2.75 -16.68 13.52
N HIS A 245 -2.73 -17.17 12.28
CA HIS A 245 -1.66 -18.02 11.73
C HIS A 245 -1.32 -17.68 10.28
N PRO A 246 -0.99 -16.42 9.96
CA PRO A 246 -0.67 -16.02 8.58
C PRO A 246 0.53 -16.78 8.02
N GLU A 247 1.46 -17.28 8.85
CA GLU A 247 2.57 -18.11 8.37
C GLU A 247 2.13 -19.39 7.64
N GLN A 248 0.92 -19.91 7.92
CA GLN A 248 0.40 -21.09 7.21
C GLN A 248 0.12 -20.81 5.73
N PHE A 249 -0.14 -19.54 5.38
CA PHE A 249 -0.37 -19.11 3.99
C PHE A 249 0.93 -19.08 3.17
N LEU A 250 2.09 -19.32 3.79
CA LEU A 250 3.38 -19.44 3.14
C LEU A 250 3.70 -20.87 2.70
N ALA A 251 2.90 -21.87 3.10
CA ALA A 251 3.23 -23.29 2.91
C ALA A 251 2.88 -23.86 1.52
N GLY A 252 2.29 -23.06 0.63
CA GLY A 252 2.04 -23.46 -0.75
C GLY A 252 3.30 -23.49 -1.61
N ALA A 253 3.12 -23.76 -2.91
CA ALA A 253 4.22 -23.63 -3.86
C ALA A 253 4.78 -22.21 -3.84
N SER A 254 6.09 -22.08 -4.04
CA SER A 254 6.80 -20.82 -3.88
C SER A 254 7.82 -20.63 -4.99
N VAL A 255 8.16 -19.37 -5.26
CA VAL A 255 9.35 -19.00 -6.03
C VAL A 255 10.42 -18.41 -5.11
N GLU A 256 11.64 -18.36 -5.61
CA GLU A 256 12.73 -17.63 -4.97
C GLU A 256 12.64 -16.15 -5.33
N VAL A 257 12.82 -15.30 -4.33
CA VAL A 257 12.93 -13.83 -4.44
C VAL A 257 14.14 -13.36 -3.65
N ALA A 258 14.61 -12.15 -3.92
CA ALA A 258 15.72 -11.60 -3.14
C ALA A 258 15.35 -11.39 -1.67
N ALA A 259 16.18 -11.89 -0.76
CA ALA A 259 16.05 -11.62 0.68
C ALA A 259 16.42 -10.16 1.01
N ASP A 260 15.82 -9.62 2.06
CA ASP A 260 16.11 -8.26 2.53
C ASP A 260 15.97 -8.19 4.07
N PRO A 261 17.04 -7.89 4.81
CA PRO A 261 16.95 -7.75 6.27
C PRO A 261 16.11 -6.55 6.73
N GLU A 262 15.93 -5.54 5.88
CA GLU A 262 15.16 -4.33 6.20
C GLU A 262 13.64 -4.57 6.13
N ARG A 263 13.21 -5.73 5.62
CA ARG A 263 11.84 -6.22 5.67
C ARG A 263 11.39 -6.72 7.04
N ARG A 264 12.25 -6.67 8.05
CA ARG A 264 11.90 -7.09 9.41
C ARG A 264 10.69 -6.29 9.96
N PRO A 265 9.88 -6.90 10.82
CA PRO A 265 8.84 -6.18 11.53
C PRO A 265 9.41 -5.02 12.37
N ILE A 266 8.64 -3.94 12.48
CA ILE A 266 8.91 -2.87 13.44
C ILE A 266 8.23 -3.16 14.77
N SER A 267 8.77 -2.59 15.84
CA SER A 267 8.05 -2.46 17.10
C SER A 267 7.34 -1.12 17.20
N ARG A 268 6.29 -1.05 18.02
CA ARG A 268 5.64 0.22 18.39
C ARG A 268 6.63 1.25 18.95
N ALA A 269 7.64 0.80 19.71
CA ALA A 269 8.67 1.68 20.25
C ALA A 269 9.51 2.30 19.12
N GLU A 270 9.91 1.51 18.12
CA GLU A 270 10.62 2.03 16.95
C GLU A 270 9.78 3.04 16.16
N PHE A 271 8.49 2.77 15.98
CA PHE A 271 7.58 3.72 15.35
C PHE A 271 7.55 5.04 16.13
N VAL A 272 7.30 5.00 17.44
CA VAL A 272 7.25 6.22 18.29
C VAL A 272 8.58 6.96 18.27
N ASP A 273 9.70 6.26 18.44
CA ASP A 273 11.03 6.84 18.41
C ASP A 273 11.34 7.53 17.09
N ALA A 274 10.91 6.96 15.97
CA ALA A 274 11.11 7.56 14.65
C ALA A 274 10.37 8.91 14.50
N HIS A 275 9.25 9.10 15.20
CA HIS A 275 8.47 10.34 15.17
C HIS A 275 8.93 11.38 16.20
N VAL A 276 9.57 10.96 17.30
CA VAL A 276 10.02 11.86 18.38
C VAL A 276 11.44 12.39 18.15
N ARG A 277 12.29 11.68 17.40
CA ARG A 277 13.70 12.07 17.19
C ARG A 277 13.91 13.29 16.30
N LYS A 278 12.84 13.88 15.75
CA LYS A 278 12.87 15.20 15.12
C LYS A 278 12.41 16.27 16.09
N GLY A 279 13.34 16.70 16.94
CA GLY A 279 13.32 17.96 17.68
C GLY A 279 14.47 18.84 17.22
#